data_AF-A0A364XW33-F1
#
_entry.id   AF-A0A364XW33-F1
#
_cell.length_a   1.000
_cell.length_b   1.000
_cell.length_c   1.000
_cell.angle_alpha   90.00
_cell.angle_beta   90.00
_cell.angle_gamma   90.00
#
_symmetry.space_group_name_H-M   'P 1'
#
loop_
_entity.id
_entity.type
_entity.pdbx_description
1 polymer ?
#
loop_
_entity_poly.entity_id
_entity_poly.type
_entity_poly.pdbx_seq_one_letter_code
_entity_poly.pdbx_strand_id
1 'polypeptide(L)' 'MTAREIMKLEATIRMKMEEIKKQRVSLKDSGIGGLMNSLKKADEAAYEKILPDYKKMAADYNLFK' A
#
# COMPACT_ATOMS: atom_id res chain seq x y z
N MET A 1 -7.94 -10.06 -12.41
CA MET A 1 -8.31 -10.08 -10.98
C MET A 1 -9.82 -10.03 -10.87
N THR A 2 -10.38 -10.82 -9.98
CA THR A 2 -11.79 -10.75 -9.57
C THR A 2 -11.98 -9.71 -8.47
N ALA A 3 -13.22 -9.27 -8.23
CA ALA A 3 -13.53 -8.35 -7.12
C ALA A 3 -13.02 -8.87 -5.76
N ARG A 4 -13.07 -10.19 -5.53
CA ARG A 4 -12.53 -10.83 -4.32
C ARG A 4 -11.02 -10.67 -4.20
N GLU A 5 -10.30 -10.73 -5.30
CA GLU A 5 -8.84 -10.56 -5.30
C GLU A 5 -8.47 -9.09 -5.08
N ILE A 6 -9.25 -8.14 -5.61
CA ILE A 6 -9.06 -6.70 -5.36
C ILE A 6 -9.22 -6.41 -3.87
N MET A 7 -10.29 -6.91 -3.23
CA MET A 7 -10.50 -6.75 -1.79
C MET A 7 -9.34 -7.32 -0.96
N LYS A 8 -8.81 -8.49 -1.34
CA LYS A 8 -7.64 -9.08 -0.66
C LYS A 8 -6.39 -8.23 -0.85
N LEU A 9 -6.19 -7.67 -2.04
CA LEU A 9 -5.06 -6.80 -2.33
C LEU A 9 -5.13 -5.51 -1.50
N GLU A 10 -6.30 -4.87 -1.42
CA GLU A 10 -6.53 -3.70 -0.57
C GLU A 10 -6.25 -4.01 0.91
N ALA A 11 -6.77 -5.13 1.42
CA ALA A 11 -6.53 -5.56 2.79
C ALA A 11 -5.04 -5.77 3.06
N THR A 12 -4.33 -6.38 2.11
CA THR A 12 -2.88 -6.62 2.21
C THR A 12 -2.10 -5.31 2.22
N ILE A 13 -2.47 -4.35 1.36
CA ILE A 13 -1.85 -3.02 1.33
C ILE A 13 -2.05 -2.31 2.68
N ARG A 14 -3.28 -2.28 3.21
CA ARG A 14 -3.57 -1.66 4.51
C ARG A 14 -2.78 -2.31 5.64
N MET A 15 -2.70 -3.64 5.66
CA MET A 15 -1.88 -4.36 6.63
C MET A 15 -0.41 -3.95 6.54
N LYS A 16 0.15 -3.86 5.33
CA LYS A 16 1.53 -3.41 5.12
C LYS A 16 1.76 -1.98 5.59
N MET A 17 0.81 -1.08 5.35
CA MET A 17 0.87 0.29 5.88
C MET A 17 0.94 0.28 7.41
N GLU A 18 0.16 -0.56 8.08
CA GLU A 18 0.18 -0.68 9.54
C GLU A 18 1.49 -1.29 10.07
N GLU A 19 2.07 -2.27 9.37
CA GLU A 19 3.39 -2.82 9.72
C GLU A 19 4.49 -1.74 9.63
N ILE A 20 4.44 -0.89 8.60
CA ILE A 20 5.38 0.24 8.44
C ILE A 20 5.17 1.28 9.53
N LYS A 21 3.91 1.66 9.82
CA LYS A 21 3.60 2.61 10.89
C LYS A 21 4.08 2.14 12.26
N LYS A 22 4.00 0.82 12.51
CA LYS A 22 4.51 0.16 13.72
C LYS A 22 6.03 -0.09 13.67
N GLN A 23 6.73 0.39 12.64
CA GLN A 23 8.16 0.21 12.42
C GLN A 23 8.62 -1.26 12.43
N ARG A 24 7.71 -2.19 12.08
CA ARG A 24 8.03 -3.63 11.99
C ARG A 24 8.76 -3.97 10.69
N VAL A 25 8.55 -3.17 9.65
CA VAL A 25 9.19 -3.29 8.34
C VAL A 25 9.43 -1.89 7.78
N SER A 26 10.51 -1.71 7.03
CA SER A 26 10.76 -0.44 6.35
C SER A 26 9.84 -0.28 5.13
N LEU A 27 9.62 0.96 4.69
CA LEU A 27 8.86 1.23 3.46
C LEU A 27 9.46 0.48 2.26
N LYS A 28 10.80 0.45 2.16
CA LYS A 28 11.55 -0.21 1.09
C LYS A 28 11.40 -1.74 1.12
N ASP A 29 11.49 -2.35 2.31
CA ASP A 29 11.47 -3.81 2.46
C ASP A 29 10.05 -4.39 2.47
N SER A 30 9.03 -3.54 2.68
CA SER A 30 7.64 -3.98 2.75
C SER A 30 7.07 -4.52 1.43
N GLY A 31 7.69 -4.19 0.29
CA GLY A 31 7.15 -4.51 -1.04
C GLY A 31 5.84 -3.78 -1.40
N ILE A 32 5.41 -2.81 -0.57
CA ILE A 32 4.10 -2.15 -0.72
C ILE A 32 3.95 -1.40 -2.05
N GLY A 33 5.04 -0.86 -2.61
CA GLY A 33 5.01 -0.18 -3.90
C GLY A 33 4.59 -1.10 -5.05
N GLY A 34 5.00 -2.37 -5.01
CA GLY A 34 4.57 -3.38 -5.96
C GLY A 34 3.07 -3.69 -5.84
N LEU A 35 2.57 -3.78 -4.61
CA LEU A 35 1.14 -3.98 -4.34
C LEU A 35 0.29 -2.80 -4.82
N MET A 36 0.75 -1.56 -4.58
CA MET A 36 0.08 -0.35 -5.08
C MET A 36 0.04 -0.30 -6.61
N ASN A 37 1.12 -0.70 -7.29
CA ASN A 37 1.14 -0.78 -8.75
C ASN A 37 0.19 -1.86 -9.29
N SER A 38 0.10 -3.01 -8.62
CA SER A 38 -0.86 -4.05 -8.96
C SER A 38 -2.30 -3.57 -8.75
N LEU A 39 -2.57 -2.83 -7.67
CA LEU A 39 -3.90 -2.27 -7.41
C LEU A 39 -4.30 -1.26 -8.49
N LYS A 40 -3.38 -0.34 -8.84
CA LYS A 40 -3.59 0.64 -9.91
C LYS A 40 -3.98 0.00 -11.24
N LYS A 41 -3.36 -1.12 -11.60
CA LYS A 41 -3.65 -1.85 -12.84
C LYS A 41 -4.95 -2.65 -12.78
N ALA A 42 -5.36 -3.08 -11.58
CA ALA A 42 -6.53 -3.90 -11.39
C ALA A 42 -7.82 -3.07 -11.24
N ASP A 43 -7.76 -1.98 -10.47
CA ASP A 43 -8.90 -1.11 -10.17
C ASP A 43 -8.41 0.29 -9.80
N GLU A 44 -8.63 1.24 -10.71
CA GLU A 44 -8.20 2.63 -10.54
C GLU A 44 -8.98 3.35 -9.42
N ALA A 45 -10.27 3.06 -9.27
CA ALA A 45 -11.10 3.68 -8.23
C ALA A 45 -10.68 3.24 -6.81
N ALA A 46 -10.31 1.96 -6.65
CA ALA A 46 -9.74 1.44 -5.40
C ALA A 46 -8.37 2.06 -5.11
N TYR A 47 -7.52 2.19 -6.13
CA TYR A 47 -6.21 2.84 -6.01
C TYR A 47 -6.33 4.29 -5.54
N GLU A 48 -7.20 5.08 -6.17
CA GLU A 48 -7.40 6.49 -5.81
C GLU A 48 -7.89 6.68 -4.37
N LYS A 49 -8.67 5.73 -3.83
CA LYS A 49 -9.10 5.77 -2.42
C LYS A 49 -7.95 5.55 -1.44
N ILE A 50 -7.01 4.65 -1.74
CA ILE A 50 -5.89 4.30 -0.84
C ILE A 50 -4.69 5.25 -1.02
N LEU A 51 -4.55 5.85 -2.20
CA LEU A 51 -3.39 6.67 -2.57
C LEU A 51 -3.08 7.82 -1.60
N PRO A 52 -4.04 8.62 -1.09
CA PRO A 52 -3.75 9.71 -0.15
C PRO A 52 -3.09 9.21 1.13
N ASP A 53 -3.67 8.16 1.73
CA ASP A 53 -3.17 7.56 2.96
C ASP A 53 -1.79 6.94 2.74
N TYR A 54 -1.60 6.25 1.60
CA TYR A 54 -0.32 5.68 1.21
C TYR A 54 0.75 6.76 1.08
N LYS A 55 0.46 7.87 0.39
CA LYS A 55 1.40 8.98 0.20
C LYS A 55 1.77 9.64 1.53
N LYS A 56 0.79 9.85 2.41
CA LYS A 56 1.03 10.41 3.74
C LYS A 56 1.96 9.49 4.55
N MET A 57 1.64 8.21 4.63
CA MET A 57 2.49 7.22 5.30
C MET A 57 3.88 7.15 4.65
N ALA A 58 3.97 7.13 3.32
CA ALA A 58 5.24 7.14 2.65
C ALA A 58 6.06 8.37 3.04
N ALA A 59 5.50 9.59 3.01
CA ALA A 59 6.23 10.79 3.41
C ALA A 59 6.73 10.74 4.87
N ASP A 60 5.89 10.26 5.79
CA ASP A 60 6.21 10.21 7.23
C ASP A 60 7.26 9.13 7.57
N TYR A 61 7.29 8.03 6.81
CA TYR A 61 8.10 6.85 7.11
C TYR A 61 9.19 6.53 6.06
N ASN A 62 9.32 7.35 5.01
CA ASN A 62 10.44 7.31 4.07
C ASN A 62 11.68 7.97 4.69
N LEU A 63 12.13 7.40 5.81
CA LEU A 63 13.22 7.92 6.66
C LEU A 63 14.62 7.51 6.20
N PHE A 64 14.81 7.19 4.92
CA PHE A 64 16.14 7.01 4.34
C PHE A 64 16.22 7.71 2.98
N LYS A 65 16.67 8.97 3.04
CA LYS A 65 17.39 9.61 1.94
C LYS A 65 18.85 9.20 2.00
#